data_AF-A0A956HTW1-F1
#
_entry.id   AF-A0A956HTW1-F1
#
_cell.length_a   1.000
_cell.length_b   1.000
_cell.length_c   1.000
_cell.angle_alpha   90.00
_cell.angle_beta   90.00
_cell.angle_gamma   90.00
#
_symmetry.space_group_name_H-M   'P 1'
#
loop_
_entity.id
_entity.type
_entity.pdbx_description
1 polymer ?
#
loop_
_entity_poly.entity_id
_entity_poly.type
_entity_poly.pdbx_seq_one_letter_code
_entity_poly.pdbx_strand_id
1 'polypeptide(L)'
;MLEAAITKRTRVSFIGLFALAVFTAGCQGGGRDQQHAAQAKEEFSKANSCPAPSVTVETRHDLSAYDLQVTPPAPPAEVAADPARLAEWKRRQDESRKGYENMTVQLASGCGHTVYYTCSPATSTNDQQVIACSVAQHPPK
;
A
#
# COMPACT_ATOMS: atom_id res chain seq x y z
N MET A 1 -7.82 75.14 -40.90
CA MET A 1 -6.62 74.40 -40.45
C MET A 1 -6.50 74.60 -38.94
N LEU A 2 -6.01 73.59 -38.21
CA LEU A 2 -5.99 73.38 -36.74
C LEU A 2 -7.32 72.91 -36.15
N GLU A 3 -7.52 71.61 -35.88
CA GLU A 3 -6.88 70.69 -34.90
C GLU A 3 -7.86 70.48 -33.72
N ALA A 4 -8.55 69.34 -33.73
CA ALA A 4 -9.40 68.88 -32.64
C ALA A 4 -8.80 67.58 -32.08
N ALA A 5 -8.16 67.66 -30.93
CA ALA A 5 -7.64 66.51 -30.18
C ALA A 5 -8.36 66.40 -28.84
N ILE A 6 -9.34 65.51 -28.72
CA ILE A 6 -9.82 64.98 -27.44
C ILE A 6 -10.08 63.48 -27.62
N THR A 7 -9.03 62.68 -27.40
CA THR A 7 -9.11 61.22 -27.40
C THR A 7 -9.77 60.76 -26.10
N LYS A 8 -10.95 60.13 -26.25
CA LYS A 8 -11.81 59.65 -25.17
C LYS A 8 -11.16 58.51 -24.37
N ARG A 9 -11.26 58.59 -23.04
CA ARG A 9 -10.90 57.56 -22.06
C ARG A 9 -11.60 56.23 -22.37
N THR A 10 -10.83 55.21 -22.69
CA THR A 10 -11.32 53.83 -22.94
C THR A 10 -11.64 53.15 -21.61
N ARG A 11 -12.89 52.70 -21.48
CA ARG A 11 -13.41 51.92 -20.34
C ARG A 11 -12.79 50.52 -20.38
N VAL A 12 -11.96 50.17 -19.39
CA VAL A 12 -11.48 48.80 -19.19
C VAL A 12 -12.60 48.00 -18.54
N SER A 13 -13.26 47.16 -19.34
CA SER A 13 -14.26 46.20 -18.84
C SER A 13 -13.56 45.10 -18.07
N PHE A 14 -13.94 44.96 -16.80
CA PHE A 14 -13.69 43.80 -15.96
C PHE A 14 -14.35 42.57 -16.60
N ILE A 15 -13.56 41.66 -17.17
CA ILE A 15 -14.00 40.31 -17.51
C ILE A 15 -12.99 39.33 -16.92
N GLY A 16 -13.41 38.72 -15.81
CA GLY A 16 -13.13 37.31 -15.47
C GLY A 16 -11.67 36.92 -15.25
N LEU A 17 -11.13 37.24 -14.07
CA LEU A 17 -10.07 36.43 -13.45
C LEU A 17 -10.65 35.02 -13.20
N PHE A 18 -10.47 34.10 -14.14
CA PHE A 18 -10.71 32.67 -13.91
C PHE A 18 -9.60 32.17 -12.99
N ALA A 19 -9.92 32.04 -11.71
CA ALA A 19 -9.09 31.39 -10.72
C ALA A 19 -8.92 29.90 -11.11
N LEU A 20 -7.79 29.55 -11.72
CA LEU A 20 -7.33 28.16 -11.77
C LEU A 20 -6.85 27.76 -10.37
N ALA A 21 -7.79 27.38 -9.51
CA ALA A 21 -7.50 26.63 -8.30
C ALA A 21 -7.17 25.19 -8.71
N VAL A 22 -5.91 24.96 -9.10
CA VAL A 22 -5.38 23.60 -9.32
C VAL A 22 -5.21 22.96 -7.93
N PHE A 23 -6.28 22.34 -7.43
CA PHE A 23 -6.25 21.46 -6.25
C PHE A 23 -5.55 20.15 -6.63
N THR A 24 -4.23 20.17 -6.80
CA THR A 24 -3.44 18.94 -6.79
C THR A 24 -3.11 18.58 -5.34
N ALA A 25 -4.13 18.17 -4.59
CA ALA A 25 -3.93 17.39 -3.37
C ALA A 25 -3.58 15.95 -3.79
N GLY A 26 -2.40 15.76 -4.37
CA GLY A 26 -1.83 14.45 -4.63
C GLY A 26 -1.29 13.89 -3.33
N CYS A 27 -2.03 12.98 -2.70
CA CYS A 27 -1.52 12.17 -1.60
C CYS A 27 -0.30 11.38 -2.10
N GLN A 28 0.91 11.80 -1.71
CA GLN A 28 2.20 11.19 -2.06
C GLN A 28 2.49 9.86 -1.33
N GLY A 29 1.44 9.14 -0.90
CA GLY A 29 1.58 7.85 -0.19
C GLY A 29 1.67 6.61 -1.10
N GLY A 30 1.41 6.75 -2.41
CA GLY A 30 1.07 5.60 -3.26
C GLY A 30 2.22 4.80 -3.89
N GLY A 31 3.48 5.24 -3.81
CA GLY A 31 4.57 4.63 -4.60
C GLY A 31 4.82 3.15 -4.27
N ARG A 32 4.98 2.83 -2.98
CA ARG A 32 5.27 1.47 -2.52
C ARG A 32 4.08 0.53 -2.70
N ASP A 33 2.89 1.01 -2.34
CA ASP A 33 1.67 0.20 -2.45
C ASP A 33 1.33 -0.11 -3.90
N GLN A 34 1.57 0.83 -4.82
CA GLN A 34 1.41 0.58 -6.27
C GLN A 34 2.38 -0.50 -6.77
N GLN A 35 3.64 -0.49 -6.32
CA GLN A 35 4.61 -1.53 -6.68
C GLN A 35 4.22 -2.90 -6.13
N HIS A 36 3.78 -2.95 -4.87
CA HIS A 36 3.30 -4.18 -4.24
C HIS A 36 2.03 -4.72 -4.93
N ALA A 37 1.09 -3.84 -5.28
CA ALA A 37 -0.11 -4.22 -6.00
C ALA A 37 0.20 -4.75 -7.41
N ALA A 38 1.15 -4.13 -8.12
CA ALA A 38 1.59 -4.61 -9.42
C ALA A 38 2.21 -6.01 -9.34
N GLN A 39 3.09 -6.26 -8.35
CA GLN A 39 3.67 -7.58 -8.15
C GLN A 39 2.62 -8.63 -7.77
N ALA A 40 1.74 -8.32 -6.81
CA ALA A 40 0.66 -9.25 -6.40
C ALA A 40 -0.28 -9.58 -7.57
N LYS A 41 -0.57 -8.58 -8.43
CA LYS A 41 -1.36 -8.76 -9.65
C LYS A 41 -0.68 -9.70 -10.64
N GLU A 42 0.61 -9.55 -10.86
CA GLU A 42 1.40 -10.41 -11.73
C GLU A 42 1.42 -11.86 -11.22
N GLU A 43 1.72 -12.06 -9.93
CA GLU A 43 1.71 -13.38 -9.29
C GLU A 43 0.32 -14.03 -9.37
N PHE A 44 -0.75 -13.29 -9.07
CA PHE A 44 -2.11 -13.80 -9.17
C PHE A 44 -2.47 -14.21 -10.59
N SER A 45 -2.11 -13.38 -11.57
CA SER A 45 -2.39 -13.63 -12.99
C SER A 45 -1.73 -14.92 -13.46
N LYS A 46 -0.44 -15.12 -13.09
CA LYS A 46 0.32 -16.33 -13.40
C LYS A 46 -0.26 -17.55 -12.70
N ALA A 47 -0.50 -17.47 -11.39
CA ALA A 47 -0.94 -18.61 -10.58
C ALA A 47 -2.35 -19.12 -10.95
N ASN A 48 -3.25 -18.21 -11.33
CA ASN A 48 -4.66 -18.55 -11.62
C ASN A 48 -4.99 -18.52 -13.12
N SER A 49 -4.00 -18.35 -14.00
CA SER A 49 -4.20 -18.15 -15.45
C SER A 49 -5.23 -17.06 -15.76
N CYS A 50 -5.28 -16.02 -14.94
CA CYS A 50 -6.23 -14.92 -15.06
C CYS A 50 -5.56 -13.75 -15.81
N PRO A 51 -6.15 -13.20 -16.88
CA PRO A 51 -5.58 -12.05 -17.57
C PRO A 51 -5.41 -10.87 -16.64
N ALA A 52 -4.22 -10.25 -16.62
CA ALA A 52 -3.93 -9.13 -15.73
C ALA A 52 -5.01 -8.01 -15.79
N PRO A 53 -5.56 -7.59 -16.94
CA PRO A 53 -6.62 -6.58 -16.96
C PRO A 53 -7.89 -6.96 -16.18
N SER A 54 -8.14 -8.25 -15.98
CA SER A 54 -9.28 -8.80 -15.23
C SER A 54 -9.01 -8.98 -13.73
N VAL A 55 -7.80 -8.64 -13.27
CA VAL A 55 -7.40 -8.75 -11.86
C VAL A 55 -7.44 -7.38 -11.19
N THR A 56 -8.15 -7.32 -10.07
CA THR A 56 -8.22 -6.17 -9.15
C THR A 56 -7.36 -6.46 -7.93
N VAL A 57 -6.60 -5.48 -7.47
CA VAL A 57 -5.78 -5.59 -6.26
C VAL A 57 -6.08 -4.41 -5.34
N GLU A 58 -6.27 -4.71 -4.05
CA GLU A 58 -6.54 -3.74 -3.00
C GLU A 58 -5.51 -3.91 -1.87
N THR A 59 -4.88 -2.81 -1.45
CA THR A 59 -4.00 -2.81 -0.27
C THR A 59 -4.84 -2.83 1.01
N ARG A 60 -4.58 -3.81 1.88
CA ARG A 60 -5.30 -4.03 3.15
C ARG A 60 -4.47 -3.57 4.34
N HIS A 61 -4.49 -2.27 4.63
CA HIS A 61 -3.78 -1.67 5.77
C HIS A 61 -4.39 -2.04 7.14
N ASP A 62 -5.62 -2.57 7.12
CA ASP A 62 -6.31 -3.09 8.31
C ASP A 62 -5.80 -4.47 8.76
N LEU A 63 -5.02 -5.15 7.92
CA LEU A 63 -4.54 -6.51 8.18
C LEU A 63 -3.03 -6.53 8.50
N SER A 64 -2.65 -7.37 9.46
CA SER A 64 -1.25 -7.63 9.77
C SER A 64 -0.70 -8.77 8.91
N ALA A 65 0.43 -8.54 8.23
CA ALA A 65 1.13 -9.60 7.52
C ALA A 65 1.58 -10.73 8.46
N TYR A 66 1.90 -10.42 9.72
CA TYR A 66 2.26 -11.43 10.73
C TYR A 66 1.12 -12.41 10.99
N ASP A 67 -0.11 -11.90 11.19
CA ASP A 67 -1.26 -12.74 11.52
C ASP A 67 -1.70 -13.64 10.33
N LEU A 68 -1.35 -13.25 9.10
CA LEU A 68 -1.58 -14.01 7.88
C LEU A 68 -0.49 -15.04 7.55
N GLN A 69 0.72 -14.87 8.09
CA GLN A 69 1.89 -15.71 7.79
C GLN A 69 2.31 -16.61 8.95
N VAL A 70 1.91 -16.28 10.18
CA VAL A 70 2.39 -16.97 11.37
C VAL A 70 1.19 -17.37 12.22
N THR A 71 1.13 -18.66 12.58
CA THR A 71 0.34 -19.11 13.72
C THR A 71 1.24 -19.04 14.95
N PRO A 72 1.02 -18.09 15.89
CA PRO A 72 1.88 -17.96 17.05
C PRO A 72 1.80 -19.25 17.88
N PRO A 73 2.94 -19.83 18.29
CA PRO A 73 2.90 -21.01 19.14
C PRO A 73 2.28 -20.65 20.49
N ALA A 74 1.65 -21.63 21.14
CA ALA A 74 1.32 -21.49 22.55
C ALA A 74 2.62 -21.52 23.38
N PRO A 75 2.72 -20.74 24.48
CA PRO A 75 3.85 -20.88 25.37
C PRO A 75 3.87 -22.31 25.97
N PRO A 76 5.05 -22.93 26.14
CA PRO A 76 5.18 -24.20 26.87
C PRO A 76 4.55 -24.10 28.26
N ALA A 77 4.00 -25.19 28.79
CA ALA A 77 3.25 -25.17 30.05
C ALA A 77 4.10 -24.64 31.23
N GLU A 78 5.37 -25.00 31.28
CA GLU A 78 6.32 -24.55 32.29
C GLU A 78 6.71 -23.06 32.14
N VAL A 79 6.60 -22.50 30.93
CA VAL A 79 6.78 -21.06 30.68
C VAL A 79 5.50 -20.31 31.03
N ALA A 80 4.33 -20.87 30.71
CA ALA A 80 3.03 -20.27 31.01
C ALA A 80 2.74 -20.18 32.52
N ALA A 81 3.25 -21.13 33.30
CA ALA A 81 3.10 -21.17 34.76
C ALA A 81 4.04 -20.20 35.51
N ASP A 82 5.08 -19.68 34.87
CA ASP A 82 6.04 -18.74 35.45
C ASP A 82 5.85 -17.34 34.84
N PRO A 83 5.35 -16.34 35.60
CA PRO A 83 5.07 -15.00 35.07
C PRO A 83 6.29 -14.31 34.46
N ALA A 84 7.49 -14.50 35.00
CA ALA A 84 8.71 -13.87 34.51
C ALA A 84 9.14 -14.49 33.17
N ARG A 85 9.08 -15.82 33.07
CA ARG A 85 9.37 -16.53 31.81
C ARG A 85 8.31 -16.24 30.74
N LEU A 86 7.04 -16.14 31.13
CA LEU A 86 5.96 -15.78 30.23
C LEU A 86 6.15 -14.37 29.65
N ALA A 87 6.57 -13.41 30.48
CA ALA A 87 6.86 -12.06 30.02
C ALA A 87 8.00 -12.02 28.98
N GLU A 88 9.10 -12.73 29.25
CA GLU A 88 10.21 -12.86 28.30
C GLU A 88 9.78 -13.58 27.01
N TRP A 89 8.96 -14.63 27.12
CA TRP A 89 8.43 -15.33 25.95
C TRP A 89 7.58 -14.40 25.07
N LYS A 90 6.67 -13.61 25.66
CA LYS A 90 5.85 -12.63 24.94
C LYS A 90 6.72 -11.58 24.25
N ARG A 91 7.73 -11.05 24.95
CA ARG A 91 8.68 -10.09 24.40
C ARG A 91 9.37 -10.62 23.14
N ARG A 92 9.77 -11.90 23.12
CA ARG A 92 10.35 -12.54 21.93
C ARG A 92 9.35 -12.72 20.79
N GLN A 93 8.08 -13.02 21.09
CA GLN A 93 7.03 -13.06 20.07
C GLN A 93 6.82 -11.68 19.45
N ASP A 94 6.83 -10.62 20.25
CA ASP A 94 6.70 -9.25 19.77
C ASP A 94 7.90 -8.84 18.90
N GLU A 95 9.11 -9.27 19.24
CA GLU A 95 10.29 -9.08 18.38
C GLU A 95 10.15 -9.80 17.03
N SER A 96 9.61 -11.01 17.03
CA SER A 96 9.34 -11.74 15.78
C SER A 96 8.30 -11.01 14.91
N ARG A 97 7.32 -10.34 15.52
CA ARG A 97 6.29 -9.56 14.80
C ARG A 97 6.90 -8.38 14.03
N LYS A 98 7.94 -7.74 14.59
CA LYS A 98 8.60 -6.58 13.95
C LYS A 98 9.15 -6.88 12.56
N GLY A 99 9.57 -8.12 12.30
CA GLY A 99 10.03 -8.55 10.97
C GLY A 99 8.98 -8.40 9.86
N TYR A 100 7.70 -8.31 10.23
CA TYR A 100 6.57 -8.21 9.30
C TYR A 100 6.01 -6.79 9.19
N GLU A 101 6.49 -5.83 10.00
CA GLU A 101 5.96 -4.45 10.01
C GLU A 101 6.17 -3.70 8.69
N ASN A 102 7.20 -4.08 7.93
CA ASN A 102 7.50 -3.49 6.62
C ASN A 102 6.82 -4.22 5.46
N MET A 103 5.99 -5.23 5.74
CA MET A 103 5.22 -5.94 4.73
C MET A 103 3.83 -5.30 4.55
N THR A 104 3.31 -5.37 3.33
CA THR A 104 1.92 -4.95 3.05
C THR A 104 1.08 -6.15 2.67
N VAL A 105 -0.18 -6.13 3.08
CA VAL A 105 -1.16 -7.11 2.64
C VAL A 105 -1.88 -6.61 1.38
N GLN A 106 -1.94 -7.45 0.35
CA GLN A 106 -2.62 -7.19 -0.92
C GLN A 106 -3.72 -8.23 -1.13
N LEU A 107 -4.95 -7.77 -1.31
CA LEU A 107 -6.08 -8.62 -1.69
C LEU A 107 -6.24 -8.59 -3.21
N ALA A 108 -5.89 -9.70 -3.86
CA ALA A 108 -6.07 -9.86 -5.30
C ALA A 108 -7.34 -10.68 -5.58
N SER A 109 -8.17 -10.19 -6.51
CA SER A 109 -9.37 -10.91 -6.95
C SER A 109 -9.56 -10.81 -8.46
N GLY A 110 -10.12 -11.87 -9.04
CA GLY A 110 -10.34 -11.98 -10.48
C GLY A 110 -10.62 -13.42 -10.89
N CYS A 111 -11.34 -13.62 -12.00
CA CYS A 111 -11.61 -14.94 -12.55
C CYS A 111 -12.21 -15.97 -11.55
N GLY A 112 -12.98 -15.51 -10.56
CA GLY A 112 -13.59 -16.38 -9.54
C GLY A 112 -12.68 -16.74 -8.36
N HIS A 113 -11.47 -16.19 -8.29
CA HIS A 113 -10.53 -16.40 -7.19
C HIS A 113 -10.32 -15.12 -6.39
N THR A 114 -10.03 -15.30 -5.10
CA THR A 114 -9.66 -14.25 -4.16
C THR A 114 -8.50 -14.76 -3.31
N VAL A 115 -7.38 -14.04 -3.30
CA VAL A 115 -6.15 -14.47 -2.63
C VAL A 115 -5.53 -13.28 -1.90
N TYR A 116 -5.10 -13.50 -0.66
CA TYR A 116 -4.30 -12.55 0.09
C TYR A 116 -2.81 -12.82 -0.17
N TYR A 117 -2.07 -11.77 -0.50
CA TYR A 117 -0.62 -11.78 -0.60
C TYR A 117 -0.01 -10.91 0.49
N THR A 118 1.13 -11.32 1.03
CA THR A 118 2.00 -10.46 1.82
C THR A 118 3.23 -10.11 0.99
N CYS A 119 3.45 -8.82 0.77
CA CYS A 119 4.54 -8.31 -0.05
C CYS A 119 5.58 -7.60 0.80
N SER A 120 6.86 -7.85 0.53
CA SER A 120 7.99 -7.18 1.17
C SER A 120 8.93 -6.57 0.13
N PRO A 121 9.58 -5.44 0.45
CA PRO A 121 10.77 -5.03 -0.29
C PRO A 121 11.86 -6.10 -0.07
N ALA A 122 12.24 -6.80 -1.13
CA ALA A 122 13.43 -7.62 -1.17
C ALA A 122 14.65 -6.73 -1.40
N THR A 123 15.71 -7.01 -0.66
CA THR A 123 17.01 -6.37 -0.87
C THR A 123 17.60 -6.83 -2.20
N SER A 124 17.98 -5.88 -3.07
CA SER A 124 18.86 -6.18 -4.20
C SER A 124 20.21 -5.52 -4.00
N THR A 125 21.24 -6.09 -4.63
CA THR A 125 22.62 -5.58 -4.57
C THR A 125 22.86 -4.37 -5.47
N ASN A 126 21.89 -3.98 -6.32
CA ASN A 126 22.08 -3.02 -7.42
C ASN A 126 21.11 -1.82 -7.37
N ASP A 127 20.73 -1.35 -6.18
CA ASP A 127 19.79 -0.21 -5.95
C ASP A 127 18.36 -0.36 -6.52
N GLN A 128 18.05 -1.45 -7.22
CA GLN A 128 16.69 -1.77 -7.63
C GLN A 128 15.96 -2.50 -6.50
N GLN A 129 14.97 -1.88 -5.84
CA GLN A 129 14.12 -2.64 -4.91
C GLN A 129 13.36 -3.72 -5.68
N VAL A 130 13.65 -4.98 -5.39
CA VAL A 130 12.86 -6.11 -5.89
C VAL A 130 11.68 -6.25 -4.93
N ILE A 131 10.46 -6.41 -5.43
CA ILE A 131 9.31 -6.70 -4.57
C ILE A 131 9.06 -8.20 -4.63
N ALA A 132 8.96 -8.83 -3.46
CA ALA A 132 8.57 -10.22 -3.34
C ALA A 132 7.19 -10.31 -2.67
N CYS A 133 6.27 -11.03 -3.30
CA CYS A 133 4.96 -11.32 -2.73
C CYS A 133 4.82 -12.83 -2.52
N SER A 134 4.25 -13.23 -1.39
CA SER A 134 3.94 -14.61 -1.07
C SER A 134 2.47 -14.73 -0.68
N VAL A 135 1.85 -15.86 -0.99
CA VAL A 135 0.46 -16.13 -0.60
C VAL A 135 0.38 -16.21 0.93
N ALA A 136 -0.67 -15.62 1.50
CA ALA A 136 -0.98 -15.75 2.92
C ALA A 136 -1.17 -17.22 3.29
N GLN A 137 -0.55 -17.67 4.37
CA GLN A 137 -0.68 -19.04 4.87
C GLN A 137 -1.98 -19.27 5.63
N HIS A 138 -2.54 -18.20 6.17
CA HIS A 138 -3.75 -18.23 6.99
C HIS A 138 -4.77 -17.22 6.47
N PRO A 139 -6.08 -17.52 6.56
CA PRO A 139 -7.10 -16.52 6.30
C PRO A 139 -7.05 -15.42 7.38
N PRO A 140 -7.48 -14.19 7.05
CA PRO A 140 -7.69 -13.16 8.06
C PRO A 140 -8.74 -13.63 9.09
N LYS A 141 -8.55 -13.24 10.34
CA LYS A 141 -9.45 -13.56 11.46
C LYS A 141 -10.55 -12.52 11.62
#